data_AF-A0A9W5Y005-F1
#
_entry.id   AF-A0A9W5Y005-F1
#
_cell.length_a   1.000
_cell.length_b   1.000
_cell.length_c   1.000
_cell.angle_alpha   90.00
_cell.angle_beta   90.00
_cell.angle_gamma   90.00
#
_symmetry.space_group_name_H-M   'P 1'
#
loop_
_entity.id
_entity.type
_entity.pdbx_description
1 polymer ?
#
loop_
_entity_poly.entity_id
_entity_poly.type
_entity_poly.pdbx_seq_one_letter_code
_entity_poly.pdbx_strand_id
1 'polypeptide(L)'
;MNKKVLVIMITGILTIGAMTVVYAKGNDNTTKYGTRGSMMYQNTTNRNETYNKMIDVMKNNGFEDAAKAMESKDYNAMSTFMNKLTDEEYNKMTDLMEQNGFKNMGQMMRSVDKNNMVNMHNFMMRNNR
;
A
#
# COMPACT_ATOMS: atom_id res chain seq x y z
N MET A 1 37.40 -10.70 -14.22
CA MET A 1 36.28 -9.79 -13.87
C MET A 1 35.03 -10.14 -14.68
N ASN A 2 34.12 -10.84 -14.01
CA ASN A 2 32.66 -10.81 -14.07
C ASN A 2 31.95 -10.31 -15.34
N LYS A 3 31.27 -11.22 -16.04
CA LYS A 3 29.94 -10.96 -16.62
C LYS A 3 29.06 -12.20 -16.44
N LYS A 4 28.36 -12.28 -15.32
CA LYS A 4 27.25 -13.23 -15.15
C LYS A 4 26.03 -12.59 -15.81
N VAL A 5 25.62 -13.12 -16.95
CA VAL A 5 24.35 -12.76 -17.60
C VAL A 5 23.25 -13.43 -16.79
N LEU A 6 22.48 -12.63 -16.05
CA LEU A 6 21.38 -13.10 -15.23
C LEU A 6 20.10 -13.06 -16.09
N VAL A 7 19.76 -14.19 -16.69
CA VAL A 7 18.50 -14.39 -17.41
C VAL A 7 17.42 -14.70 -16.38
N ILE A 8 16.47 -13.79 -16.16
CA ILE A 8 15.27 -14.07 -15.37
C ILE A 8 14.16 -14.42 -16.36
N MET A 9 13.83 -15.71 -16.46
CA MET A 9 12.64 -16.19 -17.15
C MET A 9 11.41 -15.68 -16.39
N ILE A 10 10.61 -14.83 -17.02
CA ILE A 10 9.28 -14.47 -16.53
C ILE A 10 8.36 -15.65 -16.85
N THR A 11 8.15 -16.52 -15.88
CA THR A 11 7.07 -17.52 -15.95
C THR A 11 5.74 -16.80 -15.78
N GLY A 12 5.06 -16.55 -16.89
CA GLY A 12 3.66 -16.11 -16.87
C GLY A 12 2.77 -17.21 -16.33
N ILE A 13 2.23 -17.03 -15.13
CA ILE A 13 1.23 -17.93 -14.57
C ILE A 13 -0.10 -17.61 -15.27
N LEU A 14 -0.54 -18.50 -16.15
CA LEU A 14 -1.92 -18.54 -16.65
C LEU A 14 -2.76 -19.26 -15.60
N THR A 15 -3.29 -18.53 -14.63
CA THR A 15 -4.33 -19.07 -13.73
C THR A 15 -5.70 -19.00 -14.41
N ILE A 16 -6.28 -20.19 -14.57
CA ILE A 16 -7.63 -20.42 -15.13
C ILE A 16 -8.66 -19.91 -14.12
N GLY A 17 -9.45 -18.93 -14.52
CA GLY A 17 -10.55 -18.39 -13.73
C GLY A 17 -11.76 -19.31 -13.76
N ALA A 18 -12.11 -19.90 -12.62
CA ALA A 18 -13.49 -20.25 -12.30
C ALA A 18 -14.02 -19.15 -11.38
N MET A 19 -14.82 -18.24 -11.92
CA MET A 19 -15.51 -17.23 -11.12
C MET A 19 -16.65 -17.92 -10.35
N THR A 20 -16.51 -18.01 -9.04
CA THR A 20 -17.66 -18.08 -8.13
C THR A 20 -17.70 -16.81 -7.30
N VAL A 21 -18.47 -15.85 -7.80
CA VAL A 21 -18.83 -14.64 -7.06
C VAL A 21 -19.74 -15.01 -5.89
N VAL A 22 -19.29 -14.74 -4.67
CA VAL A 22 -20.18 -14.55 -3.52
C VAL A 22 -19.86 -13.16 -2.95
N TYR A 23 -20.59 -12.17 -3.45
CA TYR A 23 -20.64 -10.84 -2.86
C TYR A 23 -21.37 -10.93 -1.52
N ALA A 24 -20.63 -10.92 -0.41
CA ALA A 24 -21.21 -10.70 0.91
C ALA A 24 -21.01 -9.23 1.29
N LYS A 25 -22.07 -8.44 1.06
CA LYS A 25 -22.28 -7.09 1.58
C LYS A 25 -22.29 -7.15 3.11
N GLY A 26 -21.22 -6.65 3.74
CA GLY A 26 -21.04 -6.66 5.19
C GLY A 26 -21.26 -5.30 5.84
N ASN A 27 -22.53 -5.03 6.19
CA ASN A 27 -23.04 -4.23 7.31
C ASN A 27 -22.39 -2.86 7.66
N ASP A 28 -23.17 -1.80 7.45
CA ASP A 28 -22.97 -0.44 7.98
C ASP A 28 -22.85 -0.43 9.51
N ASN A 29 -21.63 -0.56 10.03
CA ASN A 29 -21.33 -0.08 11.38
C ASN A 29 -20.51 1.20 11.22
N THR A 30 -21.24 2.33 11.28
CA THR A 30 -20.70 3.67 11.50
C THR A 30 -19.96 3.69 12.84
N THR A 31 -18.73 3.21 12.81
CA THR A 31 -17.81 3.33 13.94
C THR A 31 -17.39 4.78 13.97
N LYS A 32 -17.96 5.53 14.91
CA LYS A 32 -17.53 6.90 15.24
C LYS A 32 -16.04 6.87 15.54
N TYR A 33 -15.23 7.25 14.56
CA TYR A 33 -13.78 7.39 14.71
C TYR A 33 -13.49 8.58 15.63
N GLY A 34 -13.49 8.33 16.93
CA GLY A 34 -12.84 9.17 17.93
C GLY A 34 -11.33 9.02 17.81
N THR A 35 -10.72 9.42 16.70
CA THR A 35 -9.28 9.34 16.46
C THR A 35 -8.56 10.48 17.19
N ARG A 36 -8.64 10.50 18.52
CA ARG A 36 -7.70 11.23 19.39
C ARG A 36 -6.58 10.27 19.78
N GLY A 37 -5.79 9.84 18.80
CA GLY A 37 -4.73 8.86 18.98
C GLY A 37 -3.57 9.12 18.03
N SER A 38 -2.70 10.05 18.42
CA SER A 38 -1.31 10.19 17.96
C SER A 38 -1.06 9.87 16.48
N MET A 39 -1.48 10.77 15.59
CA MET A 39 -1.00 10.78 14.21
C MET A 39 0.52 11.06 14.24
N MET A 40 1.32 10.01 14.08
CA MET A 40 2.77 10.09 13.82
C MET A 40 3.58 10.99 14.78
N TYR A 41 3.52 10.75 16.10
CA TYR A 41 4.61 11.22 16.97
C TYR A 41 5.70 10.15 17.07
N GLN A 42 6.41 9.93 15.96
CA GLN A 42 7.72 9.29 16.00
C GLN A 42 8.79 10.38 15.95
N ASN A 43 9.67 10.31 16.94
CA ASN A 43 10.75 11.22 17.27
C ASN A 43 11.51 11.68 16.00
N THR A 44 11.65 13.01 15.84
CA THR A 44 12.06 13.68 14.59
C THR A 44 13.40 13.21 14.02
N THR A 45 14.27 12.62 14.84
CA THR A 45 15.57 12.07 14.44
C THR A 45 15.48 10.77 13.63
N ASN A 46 14.35 10.04 13.69
CA ASN A 46 14.19 8.72 13.08
C ASN A 46 13.21 8.69 11.87
N ARG A 47 12.60 9.83 11.51
CA ARG A 47 11.60 9.88 10.42
C ARG A 47 12.16 9.45 9.06
N ASN A 48 13.38 9.88 8.73
CA ASN A 48 14.01 9.49 7.47
C ASN A 48 14.32 7.99 7.43
N GLU A 49 14.73 7.41 8.56
CA GLU A 49 15.00 5.97 8.67
C GLU A 49 13.72 5.14 8.56
N THR A 50 12.66 5.50 9.30
CA THR A 50 11.34 4.87 9.19
C THR A 50 10.78 4.97 7.78
N TYR A 51 10.95 6.12 7.12
CA TYR A 51 10.48 6.34 5.75
C TYR A 51 11.24 5.48 4.73
N ASN A 52 12.56 5.45 4.82
CA ASN A 52 13.40 4.61 3.96
C ASN A 52 13.11 3.12 4.19
N LYS A 53 12.91 2.70 5.44
CA LYS A 53 12.50 1.33 5.76
C LYS A 53 11.17 0.94 5.10
N MET A 54 10.21 1.87 5.04
CA MET A 54 8.94 1.63 4.36
C MET A 54 9.14 1.44 2.84
N ILE A 55 9.98 2.29 2.23
CA ILE A 55 10.36 2.18 0.81
C ILE A 55 11.02 0.83 0.54
N ASP A 56 11.99 0.43 1.35
CA ASP A 56 12.69 -0.85 1.22
C ASP A 56 11.74 -2.03 1.33
N VAL A 57 10.82 -1.99 2.30
CA VAL A 57 9.79 -3.03 2.47
C VAL A 57 8.91 -3.13 1.23
N MET A 58 8.44 -2.01 0.66
CA MET A 58 7.66 -2.02 -0.58
C MET A 58 8.46 -2.60 -1.75
N LYS A 59 9.69 -2.13 -1.93
CA LYS A 59 10.59 -2.53 -3.01
C LYS A 59 10.91 -4.02 -2.98
N ASN A 60 11.18 -4.57 -1.79
CA ASN A 60 11.56 -5.96 -1.60
C ASN A 60 10.39 -6.95 -1.75
N ASN A 61 9.15 -6.46 -1.81
CA ASN A 61 7.95 -7.30 -1.84
C ASN A 61 7.09 -7.09 -3.10
N GLY A 62 7.68 -6.59 -4.18
CA GLY A 62 7.02 -6.47 -5.48
C GLY A 62 6.20 -5.19 -5.68
N PHE A 63 6.28 -4.23 -4.76
CA PHE A 63 5.64 -2.91 -4.88
C PHE A 63 6.66 -1.83 -5.29
N GLU A 64 7.51 -2.14 -6.27
CA GLU A 64 8.61 -1.26 -6.70
C GLU A 64 8.11 0.09 -7.23
N ASP A 65 6.99 0.11 -7.98
CA ASP A 65 6.40 1.35 -8.50
C ASP A 65 5.92 2.28 -7.37
N ALA A 66 5.32 1.70 -6.32
CA ALA A 66 4.95 2.44 -5.12
C ALA A 66 6.18 2.97 -4.38
N ALA A 67 7.21 2.14 -4.24
CA ALA A 67 8.47 2.53 -3.61
C ALA A 67 9.13 3.71 -4.35
N LYS A 68 9.21 3.67 -5.67
CA LYS A 68 9.74 4.76 -6.50
C LYS A 68 8.92 6.04 -6.37
N ALA A 69 7.59 5.91 -6.41
CA ALA A 69 6.69 7.06 -6.23
C ALA A 69 6.85 7.69 -4.83
N MET A 70 7.16 6.90 -3.80
CA MET A 70 7.52 7.41 -2.48
C MET A 70 8.89 8.11 -2.52
N GLU A 71 9.94 7.46 -3.03
CA GLU A 71 11.30 8.03 -3.13
C GLU A 71 11.30 9.41 -3.81
N SER A 72 10.58 9.56 -4.93
CA SER A 72 10.48 10.80 -5.69
C SER A 72 9.43 11.77 -5.16
N LYS A 73 8.62 11.36 -4.16
CA LYS A 73 7.42 12.07 -3.68
C LYS A 73 6.43 12.37 -4.82
N ASP A 74 6.38 11.50 -5.83
CA ASP A 74 5.44 11.62 -6.94
C ASP A 74 4.06 11.09 -6.54
N TYR A 75 3.23 12.02 -6.09
CA TYR A 75 1.86 11.74 -5.68
C TYR A 75 0.95 11.31 -6.84
N ASN A 76 1.23 11.71 -8.08
CA ASN A 76 0.44 11.30 -9.24
C ASN A 76 0.74 9.83 -9.59
N ALA A 77 2.02 9.44 -9.54
CA ALA A 77 2.43 8.05 -9.70
C ALA A 77 1.84 7.17 -8.59
N MET A 78 1.83 7.64 -7.34
CA MET A 78 1.22 6.92 -6.22
C MET A 78 -0.30 6.76 -6.39
N SER A 79 -1.02 7.82 -6.78
CA SER A 79 -2.45 7.72 -7.08
C SER A 79 -2.71 6.75 -8.22
N THR A 80 -1.92 6.79 -9.29
CA THR A 80 -2.03 5.85 -10.41
C THR A 80 -1.81 4.41 -9.97
N PHE A 81 -0.80 4.16 -9.13
CA PHE A 81 -0.52 2.85 -8.54
C PHE A 81 -1.72 2.35 -7.73
N MET A 82 -2.23 3.16 -6.80
CA MET A 82 -3.37 2.81 -5.94
C MET A 82 -4.65 2.48 -6.75
N ASN A 83 -4.91 3.23 -7.82
CA ASN A 83 -6.04 2.98 -8.71
C ASN A 83 -5.92 1.66 -9.50
N LYS A 84 -4.70 1.16 -9.70
CA LYS A 84 -4.44 -0.09 -10.45
C LYS A 84 -4.49 -1.34 -9.58
N LEU A 85 -4.43 -1.22 -8.25
CA LEU A 85 -4.42 -2.37 -7.37
C LEU A 85 -5.74 -3.15 -7.44
N THR A 86 -5.61 -4.46 -7.47
CA THR A 86 -6.69 -5.39 -7.10
C THR A 86 -6.90 -5.35 -5.59
N ASP A 87 -8.07 -5.80 -5.13
CA ASP A 87 -8.35 -5.88 -3.69
C ASP A 87 -7.40 -6.89 -2.99
N GLU A 88 -6.98 -7.93 -3.71
CA GLU A 88 -5.97 -8.89 -3.22
C GLU A 88 -4.60 -8.23 -3.02
N GLU A 89 -4.14 -7.43 -3.98
CA GLU A 89 -2.87 -6.70 -3.88
C GLU A 89 -2.92 -5.65 -2.78
N TYR A 90 -4.05 -4.97 -2.62
CA TYR A 90 -4.29 -4.05 -1.52
C TYR A 90 -4.22 -4.76 -0.15
N ASN A 91 -4.83 -5.94 -0.03
CA ASN A 91 -4.75 -6.75 1.19
C ASN A 91 -3.32 -7.24 1.47
N LYS A 92 -2.59 -7.71 0.44
CA LYS A 92 -1.17 -8.09 0.58
C LYS A 92 -0.32 -6.92 1.06
N MET A 93 -0.51 -5.73 0.51
CA MET A 93 0.18 -4.51 0.93
C MET A 93 -0.15 -4.15 2.38
N THR A 94 -1.42 -4.30 2.78
CA THR A 94 -1.91 -4.08 4.15
C THR A 94 -1.21 -5.02 5.14
N ASP A 95 -1.16 -6.31 4.83
CA ASP A 95 -0.55 -7.34 5.68
C ASP A 95 0.95 -7.12 5.82
N LEU A 96 1.60 -6.77 4.72
CA LEU A 96 3.01 -6.45 4.69
C LEU A 96 3.34 -5.23 5.56
N MET A 97 2.51 -4.18 5.51
CA MET A 97 2.68 -3.04 6.41
C MET A 97 2.51 -3.46 7.86
N GLU A 98 1.52 -4.29 8.15
CA GLU A 98 1.28 -4.75 9.52
C GLU A 98 2.46 -5.55 10.09
N GLN A 99 3.04 -6.45 9.27
CA GLN A 99 4.11 -7.37 9.65
C GLN A 99 5.49 -6.70 9.74
N ASN A 100 5.74 -5.61 9.03
CA ASN A 100 7.06 -4.98 8.92
C ASN A 100 7.28 -3.80 9.89
N GLY A 101 6.50 -3.73 10.98
CA GLY A 101 6.61 -2.70 12.00
C GLY A 101 5.76 -1.44 11.73
N PHE A 102 4.91 -1.48 10.71
CA PHE A 102 3.92 -0.43 10.40
C PHE A 102 2.50 -0.88 10.80
N LYS A 103 2.38 -1.59 11.93
CA LYS A 103 1.12 -2.17 12.44
C LYS A 103 -0.06 -1.20 12.39
N ASN A 104 0.12 0.02 12.90
CA ASN A 104 -0.95 1.02 12.94
C ASN A 104 -1.41 1.42 11.52
N MET A 105 -0.49 1.45 10.55
CA MET A 105 -0.81 1.75 9.16
C MET A 105 -1.53 0.58 8.50
N GLY A 106 -1.05 -0.65 8.70
CA GLY A 106 -1.76 -1.85 8.24
C GLY A 106 -3.18 -1.94 8.81
N GLN A 107 -3.37 -1.72 10.10
CA GLN A 107 -4.70 -1.71 10.71
C GLN A 107 -5.62 -0.63 10.14
N MET A 108 -5.08 0.56 9.88
CA MET A 108 -5.83 1.62 9.21
C MET A 108 -6.22 1.23 7.79
N MET A 109 -5.28 0.69 7.00
CA MET A 109 -5.56 0.21 5.65
C MET A 109 -6.57 -0.94 5.65
N ARG A 110 -6.56 -1.80 6.66
CA ARG A 110 -7.54 -2.88 6.81
C ARG A 110 -8.94 -2.36 7.17
N SER A 111 -9.02 -1.25 7.91
CA SER A 111 -10.29 -0.63 8.30
C SER A 111 -11.01 0.13 7.17
N VAL A 112 -10.34 0.32 6.04
CA VAL A 112 -10.83 1.09 4.89
C VAL A 112 -10.62 0.26 3.62
N ASP A 113 -11.67 -0.02 2.87
CA ASP A 113 -11.53 -0.71 1.59
C ASP A 113 -10.70 0.10 0.58
N LYS A 114 -10.16 -0.58 -0.42
CA LYS A 114 -9.30 0.03 -1.45
C LYS A 114 -9.93 1.28 -2.07
N ASN A 115 -11.22 1.23 -2.42
CA ASN A 115 -11.87 2.35 -3.11
C ASN A 115 -11.96 3.57 -2.19
N ASN A 116 -12.30 3.36 -0.92
CA ASN A 116 -12.31 4.42 0.08
C ASN A 116 -10.89 4.95 0.37
N MET A 117 -9.87 4.10 0.37
CA MET A 117 -8.48 4.53 0.52
C MET A 117 -8.00 5.39 -0.66
N VAL A 118 -8.32 4.98 -1.90
CA VAL A 118 -8.07 5.75 -3.13
C VAL A 118 -8.78 7.10 -3.07
N ASN A 119 -10.06 7.11 -2.70
CA ASN A 119 -10.83 8.35 -2.57
C ASN A 119 -10.23 9.29 -1.53
N MET A 120 -9.79 8.73 -0.39
CA MET A 120 -9.15 9.51 0.66
C MET A 120 -7.82 10.10 0.20
N HIS A 121 -6.99 9.32 -0.50
CA HIS A 121 -5.74 9.78 -1.09
C HIS A 121 -5.99 10.90 -2.11
N ASN A 122 -6.92 10.71 -3.03
CA ASN A 122 -7.27 11.72 -4.04
C ASN A 122 -7.81 13.00 -3.41
N PHE A 123 -8.64 12.89 -2.37
CA PHE A 123 -9.16 14.05 -1.63
C PHE A 123 -8.05 14.85 -0.95
N MET A 124 -7.10 14.17 -0.29
CA MET A 124 -5.94 14.81 0.33
C MET A 124 -5.08 15.54 -0.71
N MET A 125 -4.87 14.95 -1.88
CA MET A 125 -4.10 15.58 -2.96
C MET A 125 -4.81 16.77 -3.59
N ARG A 126 -6.14 16.72 -3.73
CA ARG A 126 -6.91 17.82 -4.30
C ARG A 126 -6.90 19.06 -3.43
N ASN A 127 -6.84 18.90 -2.11
CA ASN A 127 -6.81 20.01 -1.15
C ASN A 127 -5.40 20.56 -0.87
N ASN A 128 -4.36 19.92 -1.40
CA ASN A 128 -2.96 20.32 -1.20
C ASN A 128 -2.35 20.97 -2.46
N ARG A 129 -3.22 21.47 -3.36
CA ARG A 129 -2.89 22.22 -4.58
C ARG A 129 -3.24 23.69 -4.44
#